data_AF-A0A2T2VID2-F1
#
_entry.id   AF-A0A2T2VID2-F1
#
_cell.length_a   1.000
_cell.length_b   1.000
_cell.length_c   1.000
_cell.angle_alpha   90.00
_cell.angle_beta   90.00
_cell.angle_gamma   90.00
#
_symmetry.space_group_name_H-M   'P 1'
#
loop_
_entity.id
_entity.type
_entity.pdbx_description
1 polymer ?
#
loop_
_entity_poly.entity_id
_entity_poly.type
_entity_poly.pdbx_seq_one_letter_code
_entity_poly.pdbx_strand_id
1 'polypeptide(L)' 'MSKSKHFSGQSVFGQLIKLLPKNAISQVIRDQNSDKYAKKFTPWDHLVTMLFGAFCRSGSIREVE' A
#
# COMPACT_ATOMS: atom_id res chain seq x y z
N MET A 1 23.44 -11.26 16.38
CA MET A 1 22.71 -10.20 17.12
C MET A 1 21.34 -10.02 16.48
N SER A 2 20.28 -10.49 17.13
CA SER A 2 18.91 -10.29 16.66
C SER A 2 18.54 -8.82 16.87
N LYS A 3 18.45 -8.03 15.79
CA LYS A 3 17.95 -6.65 15.87
C LYS A 3 16.46 -6.71 16.19
N SER A 4 16.05 -6.08 17.29
CA SER A 4 14.65 -5.78 17.58
C SER A 4 13.99 -5.13 16.36
N LYS A 5 12.91 -5.73 15.85
CA LYS A 5 12.08 -5.16 14.77
C LYS A 5 11.01 -4.19 15.30
N HIS A 6 10.96 -3.94 16.60
CA HIS A 6 10.06 -2.93 17.18
C HIS A 6 10.57 -1.53 16.82
N PHE A 7 9.99 -0.96 15.77
CA PHE A 7 10.30 0.39 15.30
C PHE A 7 9.23 1.33 15.82
N SER A 8 9.48 1.98 16.96
CA SER A 8 8.54 2.89 17.63
C SER A 8 8.15 4.12 16.79
N GLY A 9 8.86 4.39 15.69
CA GLY A 9 8.55 5.48 14.74
C GLY A 9 7.71 5.07 13.52
N GLN A 10 7.35 3.79 13.37
CA GLN A 10 6.53 3.33 12.24
C GLN A 10 5.08 3.13 12.70
N SER A 11 4.15 3.79 12.01
CA SER A 11 2.73 3.57 12.24
C SER A 11 2.37 2.10 12.10
N VAL A 12 1.37 1.63 12.86
CA VAL A 12 0.85 0.26 12.76
C VAL A 12 0.44 -0.02 11.31
N PHE A 13 -0.18 0.95 10.63
CA PHE A 13 -0.51 0.84 9.21
C PHE A 13 0.73 0.60 8.34
N GLY A 14 1.83 1.34 8.54
CA GLY A 14 3.08 1.13 7.81
C GLY A 14 3.70 -0.25 8.07
N GLN A 15 3.52 -0.81 9.27
CA GLN A 15 3.94 -2.18 9.58
C GLN A 15 3.08 -3.22 8.84
N LEU A 16 1.76 -3.00 8.75
CA LEU A 16 0.84 -3.86 8.00
C LEU A 16 1.13 -3.82 6.49
N ILE A 17 1.34 -2.63 5.91
CA ILE A 17 1.70 -2.47 4.50
C ILE A 17 3.01 -3.22 4.15
N LYS A 18 3.95 -3.33 5.10
CA LYS A 18 5.19 -4.11 4.89
C LYS A 18 4.99 -5.61 4.81
N LEU A 19 3.87 -6.13 5.34
CA LEU A 19 3.55 -7.56 5.24
C LEU A 19 3.00 -7.93 3.86
N LEU A 20 2.63 -6.95 3.03
CA LEU A 20 2.14 -7.20 1.68
C LEU A 20 3.27 -7.76 0.79
N PRO A 21 2.98 -8.78 -0.05
CA PRO A 21 3.98 -9.41 -0.92
C PRO A 21 4.32 -8.51 -2.11
N LYS A 22 5.22 -7.53 -1.90
CA LYS A 22 5.60 -6.53 -2.91
C LYS A 22 6.01 -7.14 -4.25
N ASN A 23 6.75 -8.25 -4.24
CA ASN A 23 7.21 -8.90 -5.48
C ASN A 23 6.04 -9.41 -6.32
N ALA A 24 5.06 -10.07 -5.69
CA ALA A 24 3.88 -10.57 -6.38
C ALA A 24 3.05 -9.41 -6.94
N ILE A 25 2.88 -8.33 -6.17
CA ILE A 25 2.16 -7.13 -6.61
C ILE A 25 2.86 -6.47 -7.79
N SER A 26 4.19 -6.33 -7.75
CA SER A 26 4.97 -5.78 -8.85
C SER A 26 4.93 -6.64 -10.11
N GLN A 27 4.87 -7.97 -9.98
CA GLN A 27 4.66 -8.87 -11.11
C GLN A 27 3.30 -8.61 -11.76
N VAL A 28 2.22 -8.59 -10.97
CA VAL A 28 0.86 -8.32 -11.48
C VAL A 28 0.78 -6.95 -12.18
N ILE A 29 1.39 -5.91 -11.61
CA ILE A 29 1.42 -4.56 -12.23
C ILE A 29 2.07 -4.62 -13.62
N ARG A 30 3.19 -5.34 -13.75
CA ARG A 30 3.91 -5.50 -15.02
C ARG A 30 3.11 -6.33 -16.02
N ASP A 31 2.57 -7.47 -15.59
CA ASP A 31 1.81 -8.38 -16.44
C ASP A 31 0.56 -7.69 -17.01
N GLN A 32 -0.07 -6.84 -16.20
CA GLN A 32 -1.26 -6.09 -16.58
C GLN A 32 -0.95 -4.69 -17.16
N ASN A 33 0.32 -4.30 -17.27
CA ASN A 33 0.76 -2.95 -17.67
C ASN A 33 -0.02 -1.82 -16.97
N SER A 34 -0.38 -2.02 -15.69
CA SER A 34 -1.30 -1.14 -14.96
C SER A 34 -0.69 0.21 -14.61
N ASP A 35 0.64 0.35 -14.69
CA ASP A 35 1.39 1.58 -14.43
C ASP A 35 1.75 2.36 -15.70
N LYS A 36 1.42 1.86 -16.91
CA LYS A 36 1.82 2.45 -18.20
C LYS A 36 1.50 3.94 -18.36
N TYR A 37 0.38 4.39 -17.78
CA TYR A 37 -0.06 5.79 -17.84
C TYR A 37 -0.03 6.50 -16.47
N ALA A 38 0.50 5.82 -15.44
CA ALA A 38 0.59 6.38 -14.11
C ALA A 38 1.71 7.43 -14.05
N LYS A 39 1.37 8.70 -13.81
CA LYS A 39 2.34 9.80 -13.71
C LYS A 39 2.81 10.08 -12.29
N LYS A 40 1.87 10.20 -11.36
CA LYS A 40 2.12 10.56 -9.95
C LYS A 40 1.46 9.61 -8.95
N PHE A 41 0.44 8.89 -9.39
CA PHE A 41 -0.33 7.97 -8.56
C PHE A 41 -0.20 6.58 -9.16
N THR A 42 0.67 5.77 -8.55
CA THR A 42 0.99 4.43 -9.04
C THR A 42 -0.08 3.42 -8.60
N PRO A 43 -0.15 2.24 -9.22
CA PRO A 43 -1.02 1.16 -8.74
C PRO A 43 -0.74 0.75 -7.29
N TRP A 44 0.51 0.92 -6.83
CA TRP A 44 0.87 0.73 -5.43
C TRP A 44 0.25 1.80 -4.53
N ASP A 45 0.33 3.06 -4.92
CA ASP A 45 -0.29 4.16 -4.16
C ASP A 45 -1.81 3.95 -4.09
N HIS A 46 -2.43 3.55 -5.21
CA HIS A 46 -3.85 3.22 -5.25
C HIS A 46 -4.24 2.09 -4.29
N LEU A 47 -3.45 1.01 -4.26
CA LEU A 47 -3.66 -0.08 -3.31
C LEU A 47 -3.57 0.38 -1.86
N VAL A 48 -2.55 1.18 -1.52
CA VAL A 48 -2.36 1.70 -0.16
C VAL A 48 -3.52 2.63 0.24
N THR A 49 -3.99 3.50 -0.66
CA THR A 49 -5.15 4.37 -0.42
C THR A 49 -6.43 3.58 -0.20
N MET A 50 -6.70 2.55 -1.02
CA MET A 50 -7.89 1.70 -0.85
C MET A 50 -7.86 0.94 0.48
N LEU A 51 -6.70 0.42 0.88
CA LEU A 51 -6.54 -0.23 2.18
C LEU A 51 -6.78 0.76 3.31
N PHE A 52 -6.20 1.95 3.23
CA PHE A 52 -6.42 3.00 4.23
C PHE A 52 -7.91 3.34 4.38
N GLY A 53 -8.63 3.54 3.27
CA GLY A 53 -10.08 3.78 3.31
C GLY A 53 -10.87 2.62 3.94
N ALA A 54 -10.52 1.38 3.58
CA ALA A 54 -11.14 0.19 4.19
C ALA A 54 -10.93 0.13 5.72
N PHE A 55 -9.73 0.48 6.21
CA PHE A 55 -9.44 0.55 7.65
C PHE A 55 -10.21 1.67 8.35
N CYS A 56 -10.42 2.80 7.68
CA CYS A 56 -11.19 3.93 8.20
C CYS A 56 -12.71 3.70 8.15
N ARG A 57 -13.20 2.54 7.66
CA ARG A 57 -14.62 2.27 7.36
C ARG A 57 -15.26 3.36 6.49
N SER A 58 -14.46 4.01 5.64
CA SER A 58 -15.00 4.96 4.68
C SER A 58 -15.75 4.19 3.59
N GLY A 59 -17.02 4.52 3.35
CA GLY A 59 -17.81 3.87 2.31
C GLY A 59 -17.36 4.22 0.89
N SER A 60 -16.53 5.25 0.76
CA SER A 60 -16.06 5.81 -0.50
C SER A 60 -14.65 6.36 -0.35
N ILE A 61 -13.82 6.20 -1.38
CA ILE A 61 -12.45 6.75 -1.42
C ILE A 61 -12.44 8.29 -1.35
N ARG A 62 -13.56 8.95 -1.67
CA ARG A 62 -13.75 10.41 -1.53
C ARG A 62 -13.75 10.90 -0.09
N GLU A 63 -14.02 10.03 0.88
CA GLU A 63 -14.00 10.40 2.30
C GLU A 63 -12.57 10.42 2.87
N VAL A 64 -11.58 9.98 2.08
CA VAL A 64 -10.16 9.91 2.44
C VAL A 64 -9.36 11.11 1.90
N GLU A 65 -9.92 11.88 0.96
CA GLU A 65 -9.29 13.12 0.42
C GLU A 65 -9.28 14.28 1.42
#